data_AF-A0A1H0IEY6-F1
#
_entry.id   AF-A0A1H0IEY6-F1
#
_cell.length_a   1.000
_cell.length_b   1.000
_cell.length_c   1.000
_cell.angle_alpha   90.00
_cell.angle_beta   90.00
_cell.angle_gamma   90.00
#
_symmetry.space_group_name_H-M   'P 1'
#
loop_
_entity.id
_entity.type
_entity.pdbx_description
1 polymer ?
#
loop_
_entity_poly.entity_id
_entity_poly.type
_entity_poly.pdbx_seq_one_letter_code
_entity_poly.pdbx_strand_id
1 'polypeptide(L)'
;MPINNHPARAIHLPEQNWLKAPSHPEGRSAGDQRSAKQLINANPAVKHLLRRRDSYPTTDQLKRQLGDWTRANPSARSRADAAYNLARVVNFLDNVNDRTVGNSEPRDGKINGFHNAGYSTRKNSEARVLVAFAQKGYEVLGNLGA
;
A
#
# COMPACT_ATOMS: atom_id res chain seq x y z
N MET A 1 23.94 -30.71 -25.41
CA MET A 1 22.55 -30.43 -25.03
C MET A 1 22.56 -29.44 -23.86
N PRO A 2 22.44 -28.12 -24.06
CA PRO A 2 22.32 -27.21 -22.95
C PRO A 2 20.88 -27.20 -22.43
N ILE A 3 20.76 -27.39 -21.12
CA ILE A 3 19.57 -27.24 -20.30
C ILE A 3 19.12 -25.77 -20.32
N ASN A 4 17.96 -25.50 -20.91
CA ASN A 4 17.33 -24.18 -20.90
C ASN A 4 16.76 -23.89 -19.51
N ASN A 5 17.58 -23.30 -18.64
CA ASN A 5 17.12 -22.75 -17.37
C ASN A 5 16.48 -21.38 -17.64
N HIS A 6 15.21 -21.36 -18.04
CA HIS A 6 14.43 -20.13 -18.10
C HIS A 6 14.11 -19.68 -16.66
N PRO A 7 14.52 -18.49 -16.20
CA PRO A 7 13.92 -17.92 -15.01
C PRO A 7 12.44 -17.69 -15.31
N ALA A 8 11.58 -18.20 -14.43
CA ALA A 8 10.14 -17.97 -14.47
C ALA A 8 9.85 -16.49 -14.74
N ARG A 9 9.07 -16.20 -15.79
CA ARG A 9 8.58 -14.86 -16.09
C ARG A 9 8.04 -14.25 -14.79
N ALA A 10 8.70 -13.24 -14.27
CA ALA A 10 8.17 -12.42 -13.21
C ALA A 10 6.87 -11.80 -13.74
N ILE A 11 5.73 -12.36 -13.32
CA ILE A 11 4.43 -11.74 -13.51
C ILE A 11 4.53 -10.43 -12.72
N HIS A 12 4.75 -9.31 -13.41
CA HIS A 12 4.75 -8.00 -12.77
C HIS A 12 3.34 -7.77 -12.23
N LEU A 13 3.17 -7.95 -10.92
CA LEU A 13 1.86 -7.84 -10.29
C LEU A 13 1.36 -6.41 -10.52
N PRO A 14 0.14 -6.21 -11.04
CA PRO A 14 -0.36 -4.86 -11.36
C PRO A 14 -0.29 -3.91 -10.16
N GLU A 15 -0.40 -4.43 -8.94
CA GLU A 15 -0.24 -3.64 -7.72
C GLU A 15 1.17 -3.19 -7.36
N GLN A 16 2.18 -3.71 -8.04
CA GLN A 16 3.57 -3.28 -7.93
C GLN A 16 3.91 -2.16 -8.91
N ASN A 17 2.98 -1.75 -9.79
CA ASN A 17 3.19 -0.58 -10.64
C ASN A 17 3.06 0.72 -9.82
N TRP A 18 4.16 1.11 -9.19
CA TRP A 18 4.29 2.34 -8.38
C TRP A 18 4.67 3.57 -9.22
N LEU A 19 4.93 3.42 -10.52
CA LEU A 19 5.24 4.56 -11.40
C LEU A 19 4.04 5.49 -11.62
N LYS A 20 2.83 4.99 -11.39
CA LYS A 20 1.59 5.74 -11.54
C LYS A 20 0.89 5.86 -10.19
N ALA A 21 0.70 7.09 -9.74
CA ALA A 21 -0.10 7.39 -8.56
C ALA A 21 -1.52 6.80 -8.70
N PRO A 22 -2.00 6.05 -7.70
CA PRO A 22 -3.41 5.66 -7.64
C PRO A 22 -4.29 6.91 -7.55
N SER A 23 -5.35 6.98 -8.36
CA SER A 23 -6.28 8.13 -8.40
C SER A 23 -7.68 7.82 -7.87
N HIS A 24 -8.03 6.54 -7.71
CA HIS A 24 -9.30 6.07 -7.15
C HIS A 24 -9.14 4.59 -6.72
N PRO A 25 -10.10 4.02 -5.97
CA PRO A 25 -10.14 2.58 -5.74
C PRO A 25 -10.26 1.85 -7.08
N GLU A 26 -9.40 0.86 -7.32
CA GLU A 26 -9.43 0.05 -8.55
C GLU A 26 -10.00 -1.35 -8.27
N GLY A 27 -9.75 -1.87 -7.07
CA GLY A 27 -9.97 -3.27 -6.77
C GLY A 27 -9.01 -4.18 -7.53
N ARG A 28 -9.11 -5.49 -7.30
CA ARG A 28 -8.22 -6.44 -7.97
C ARG A 28 -8.45 -6.45 -9.48
N SER A 29 -7.37 -6.61 -10.23
CA SER A 29 -7.43 -6.76 -11.69
C SER A 29 -8.28 -7.97 -12.11
N ALA A 30 -8.89 -7.90 -13.30
CA ALA A 30 -9.68 -9.00 -13.83
C ALA A 30 -8.85 -10.30 -13.87
N GLY A 31 -9.43 -11.38 -13.32
CA GLY A 31 -8.76 -12.69 -13.21
C GLY A 31 -7.93 -12.90 -11.94
N ASP A 32 -7.68 -11.86 -11.13
CA ASP A 32 -6.99 -12.03 -9.85
C ASP A 32 -7.93 -12.61 -8.78
N GLN A 33 -7.70 -13.89 -8.44
CA GLN A 33 -8.46 -14.64 -7.45
C GLN A 33 -7.83 -14.63 -6.05
N ARG A 34 -6.74 -13.90 -5.84
CA ARG A 34 -6.08 -13.84 -4.52
C ARG A 34 -7.01 -13.24 -3.48
N SER A 35 -7.07 -13.88 -2.32
CA SER A 35 -7.75 -13.37 -1.13
C SER A 35 -7.03 -12.15 -0.53
N ALA A 36 -7.72 -11.40 0.32
CA ALA A 36 -7.13 -10.30 1.10
C ALA A 36 -5.86 -10.73 1.85
N LYS A 37 -5.88 -11.92 2.47
CA LYS A 37 -4.72 -12.47 3.20
C LYS A 37 -3.54 -12.75 2.27
N GLN A 38 -3.80 -13.30 1.08
CA GLN A 38 -2.74 -13.56 0.10
C GLN A 38 -2.13 -12.26 -0.41
N LEU A 39 -2.94 -11.24 -0.71
CA LEU A 39 -2.46 -9.91 -1.12
C LEU A 39 -1.61 -9.24 -0.04
N ILE A 40 -2.09 -9.21 1.20
CA ILE A 40 -1.35 -8.66 2.34
C ILE A 40 -0.02 -9.40 2.56
N ASN A 41 -0.03 -10.73 2.46
CA ASN A 41 1.18 -11.53 2.68
C ASN A 41 2.19 -11.41 1.55
N ALA A 42 1.74 -11.15 0.32
CA ALA A 42 2.60 -10.95 -0.84
C ALA A 42 3.26 -9.57 -0.86
N ASN A 43 2.85 -8.64 0.00
CA ASN A 43 3.35 -7.28 0.07
C ASN A 43 4.09 -7.01 1.40
N PRO A 44 5.43 -6.98 1.42
CA PRO A 44 6.21 -6.74 2.63
C PRO A 44 5.87 -5.42 3.35
N ALA A 45 5.67 -4.33 2.61
CA ALA A 45 5.35 -3.02 3.16
C ALA A 45 3.97 -2.99 3.83
N VAL A 46 2.95 -3.58 3.20
CA VAL A 46 1.62 -3.73 3.82
C VAL A 46 1.69 -4.63 5.05
N LYS A 47 2.39 -5.76 4.95
CA LYS A 47 2.58 -6.67 6.09
C LYS A 47 3.27 -5.97 7.26
N HIS A 48 4.30 -5.17 6.98
CA HIS A 48 5.00 -4.40 8.00
C HIS A 48 4.10 -3.33 8.63
N LEU A 49 3.37 -2.58 7.80
CA LEU A 49 2.41 -1.55 8.22
C LEU A 49 1.34 -2.11 9.17
N LEU A 50 0.71 -3.22 8.78
CA LEU A 50 -0.39 -3.83 9.55
C LEU A 50 0.07 -4.60 10.80
N ARG A 51 1.33 -5.06 10.83
CA ARG A 51 1.90 -5.74 12.00
C ARG A 51 2.26 -4.75 13.11
N ARG A 52 2.68 -3.52 12.75
CA ARG A 52 2.95 -2.47 13.74
C ARG A 52 1.65 -1.93 14.29
N ARG A 53 1.52 -1.91 15.62
CA ARG A 53 0.43 -1.19 16.30
C ARG A 53 0.45 0.31 16.00
N ASP A 54 1.57 0.80 15.49
CA ASP A 54 1.83 2.21 15.24
C ASP A 54 1.11 2.76 14.00
N SER A 55 0.28 1.98 13.32
CA SER A 55 -0.61 2.45 12.25
C SER A 55 -2.09 2.35 12.64
N TYR A 56 -2.40 1.89 13.85
CA TYR A 56 -3.77 1.61 14.30
C TYR A 56 -4.66 2.86 14.28
N PRO A 57 -4.23 4.05 14.75
CA PRO A 57 -5.07 5.25 14.66
C PRO A 57 -5.48 5.61 13.21
N THR A 58 -4.63 5.26 12.24
CA THR A 58 -4.84 5.54 10.82
C THR A 58 -5.65 4.44 10.12
N THR A 59 -5.73 3.24 10.71
CA THR A 59 -6.30 2.05 10.06
C THR A 59 -7.79 2.21 9.73
N ASP A 60 -8.60 2.72 10.66
CA ASP A 60 -10.03 2.90 10.39
C ASP A 60 -10.30 4.03 9.40
N GLN A 61 -9.41 5.03 9.33
CA GLN A 61 -9.49 6.06 8.31
C GLN A 61 -9.13 5.50 6.92
N LEU A 62 -8.09 4.66 6.84
CA LEU A 62 -7.73 3.95 5.61
C LEU A 62 -8.88 3.07 5.10
N LYS A 63 -9.58 2.36 5.98
CA LYS A 63 -10.76 1.56 5.58
C LYS A 63 -11.86 2.39 4.93
N ARG A 64 -12.02 3.66 5.31
CA ARG A 64 -13.01 4.55 4.66
C ARG A 64 -12.64 4.88 3.22
N GLN A 65 -11.34 4.98 2.92
CA GLN A 65 -10.85 5.30 1.57
C GLN A 65 -10.72 4.06 0.68
N LEU A 66 -10.35 2.93 1.28
CA LEU A 66 -9.93 1.72 0.57
C LEU A 66 -10.98 0.60 0.60
N GLY A 67 -11.94 0.67 1.53
CA GLY A 67 -12.77 -0.44 1.95
C GLY A 67 -12.16 -1.23 3.11
N ASP A 68 -12.96 -2.06 3.78
CA ASP A 68 -12.50 -2.89 4.89
C ASP A 68 -11.99 -4.24 4.40
N TRP A 69 -10.67 -4.45 4.52
CA TRP A 69 -9.96 -5.70 4.17
C TRP A 69 -10.00 -6.76 5.28
N THR A 70 -10.55 -6.45 6.45
CA THR A 70 -10.57 -7.34 7.61
C THR A 70 -11.81 -8.24 7.63
N ARG A 71 -11.80 -9.25 8.50
CA ARG A 71 -12.93 -10.19 8.67
C ARG A 71 -14.24 -9.55 9.12
N ALA A 72 -14.22 -8.29 9.59
CA ALA A 72 -15.43 -7.57 9.92
C ALA A 72 -16.31 -7.29 8.68
N ASN A 73 -15.70 -7.18 7.49
CA ASN A 73 -16.42 -7.15 6.23
C ASN A 73 -16.82 -8.58 5.80
N PRO A 74 -18.11 -8.93 5.67
CA PRO A 74 -18.54 -10.29 5.34
C PRO A 74 -18.17 -10.69 3.90
N SER A 75 -18.09 -9.73 2.97
CA SER A 75 -17.80 -10.00 1.56
C SER A 75 -16.32 -10.30 1.32
N ALA A 76 -16.00 -11.56 1.01
CA ALA A 76 -14.63 -11.98 0.70
C ALA A 76 -14.02 -11.23 -0.50
N ARG A 77 -14.86 -10.96 -1.50
CA ARG A 77 -14.48 -10.18 -2.69
C ARG A 77 -14.12 -8.76 -2.30
N SER A 78 -14.99 -8.07 -1.56
CA SER A 78 -14.77 -6.69 -1.14
C SER A 78 -13.53 -6.56 -0.22
N ARG A 79 -13.27 -7.54 0.65
CA ARG A 79 -12.03 -7.57 1.44
C ARG A 79 -10.78 -7.63 0.56
N ALA A 80 -10.82 -8.47 -0.47
CA ALA A 80 -9.69 -8.67 -1.36
C ALA A 80 -9.45 -7.44 -2.25
N ASP A 81 -10.51 -6.78 -2.71
CA ASP A 81 -10.42 -5.54 -3.47
C ASP A 81 -9.87 -4.39 -2.59
N ALA A 82 -10.29 -4.31 -1.32
CA ALA A 82 -9.74 -3.37 -0.36
C ALA A 82 -8.26 -3.62 -0.05
N ALA A 83 -7.85 -4.88 0.12
CA ALA A 83 -6.46 -5.25 0.33
C ALA A 83 -5.58 -4.91 -0.90
N TYR A 84 -6.12 -5.06 -2.11
CA TYR A 84 -5.44 -4.65 -3.33
C TYR A 84 -5.23 -3.14 -3.38
N ASN A 85 -6.26 -2.35 -3.07
CA ASN A 85 -6.15 -0.88 -3.02
C ASN A 85 -5.13 -0.43 -1.97
N LEU A 86 -5.12 -1.08 -0.79
CA LEU A 86 -4.09 -0.83 0.23
C LEU A 86 -2.69 -1.13 -0.30
N ALA A 87 -2.50 -2.25 -0.99
CA ALA A 87 -1.22 -2.62 -1.59
C ALA A 87 -0.76 -1.60 -2.63
N ARG A 88 -1.66 -1.10 -3.49
CA ARG A 88 -1.35 -0.04 -4.46
C ARG A 88 -0.83 1.22 -3.80
N VAL A 89 -1.55 1.73 -2.81
CA VAL A 89 -1.18 2.98 -2.12
C VAL A 89 0.14 2.81 -1.36
N VAL A 90 0.29 1.71 -0.63
CA VAL A 90 1.51 1.45 0.15
C VAL A 90 2.73 1.26 -0.75
N ASN A 91 2.60 0.50 -1.85
CA ASN A 91 3.70 0.33 -2.81
C ASN A 91 4.06 1.64 -3.50
N PHE A 92 3.07 2.45 -3.85
CA PHE A 92 3.32 3.78 -4.40
C PHE A 92 4.18 4.57 -3.42
N LEU A 93 3.72 4.73 -2.17
CA LEU A 93 4.42 5.54 -1.16
C LEU A 93 5.83 5.02 -0.83
N ASP A 94 6.02 3.72 -0.65
CA ASP A 94 7.33 3.08 -0.43
C ASP A 94 8.30 3.31 -1.61
N ASN A 95 7.81 3.74 -2.78
CA ASN A 95 8.63 3.99 -3.96
C ASN A 95 8.61 5.46 -4.43
N VAL A 96 7.84 6.34 -3.77
CA VAL A 96 7.82 7.77 -4.12
C VAL A 96 9.20 8.35 -3.86
N ASN A 97 9.73 9.07 -4.86
CA ASN A 97 10.96 9.83 -4.73
C ASN A 97 10.64 11.32 -4.91
N ASP A 98 10.15 11.95 -3.84
CA ASP A 98 9.64 13.32 -3.79
C ASP A 98 10.16 14.02 -2.52
N ARG A 99 10.39 15.34 -2.57
CA ARG A 99 10.85 16.12 -1.39
C ARG A 99 9.88 16.04 -0.20
N THR A 100 8.60 15.79 -0.46
CA THR A 100 7.55 15.56 0.54
C THR A 100 7.73 14.25 1.32
N VAL A 101 8.59 13.34 0.87
CA VAL A 101 8.92 12.09 1.59
C VAL A 101 10.41 11.95 1.92
N GLY A 102 11.21 13.01 1.76
CA GLY A 102 12.68 12.98 1.88
C GLY A 102 13.27 12.53 3.23
N ASN A 103 12.47 12.29 4.28
CA ASN A 103 12.89 11.64 5.53
C ASN A 103 12.53 10.14 5.57
N SER A 104 12.42 9.51 4.40
CA SER A 104 12.06 8.09 4.22
C SER A 104 13.13 7.37 3.40
N GLU A 105 13.24 6.06 3.58
CA GLU A 105 14.12 5.23 2.76
C GLU A 105 13.29 4.60 1.64
N PRO A 106 13.54 4.93 0.36
CA PRO A 106 12.75 4.37 -0.72
C PRO A 106 13.04 2.88 -0.90
N ARG A 107 11.98 2.11 -1.12
CA ARG A 107 12.00 0.68 -1.45
C ARG A 107 12.54 -0.22 -0.35
N ASP A 108 12.45 0.21 0.90
CA ASP A 108 12.86 -0.59 2.05
C ASP A 108 11.76 -1.58 2.51
N GLY A 109 10.61 -1.55 1.84
CA GLY A 109 9.48 -2.43 2.08
C GLY A 109 8.77 -2.05 3.38
N LYS A 110 8.69 -0.76 3.70
CA LYS A 110 8.02 -0.22 4.88
C LYS A 110 7.42 1.16 4.58
N ILE A 111 6.62 1.63 5.52
CA ILE A 111 6.18 3.02 5.56
C ILE A 111 6.94 3.71 6.70
N ASN A 112 7.84 4.61 6.34
CA ASN A 112 8.76 5.28 7.24
C ASN A 112 8.13 6.52 7.87
N GLY A 113 8.52 6.79 9.12
CA GLY A 113 8.16 8.05 9.80
C GLY A 113 7.01 7.98 10.80
N PHE A 114 6.44 6.81 11.13
CA PHE A 114 5.52 6.67 12.27
C PHE A 114 6.25 6.72 13.62
N HIS A 115 5.72 7.53 14.54
CA HIS A 115 6.22 7.78 15.90
C HIS A 115 5.09 7.68 16.93
N ASN A 116 5.44 7.48 18.21
CA ASN A 116 4.49 7.48 19.32
C ASN A 116 3.28 6.57 19.07
N ALA A 117 3.51 5.30 18.74
CA ALA A 117 2.45 4.34 18.41
C ALA A 117 1.44 4.84 17.35
N GLY A 118 1.89 5.66 16.40
CA GLY A 118 1.07 6.14 15.29
C GLY A 118 0.35 7.45 15.51
N TYR A 119 0.42 8.00 16.71
CA TYR A 119 -0.21 9.29 17.02
C TYR A 119 0.54 10.48 16.40
N SER A 120 1.76 10.27 15.92
CA SER A 120 2.53 11.32 15.27
C SER A 120 3.36 10.77 14.12
N THR A 121 3.69 11.63 13.17
CA THR A 121 4.54 11.29 12.03
C THR A 121 5.63 12.33 11.85
N ARG A 122 6.82 11.88 11.44
CA ARG A 122 7.90 12.76 11.00
C ARG A 122 7.41 13.66 9.86
N LYS A 123 7.83 14.91 9.84
CA LYS A 123 7.62 15.79 8.68
C LYS A 123 8.33 15.17 7.47
N ASN A 124 7.79 15.43 6.28
CA ASN A 124 8.30 14.97 5.00
C ASN A 124 8.59 13.45 4.99
N SER A 125 7.62 12.63 5.38
CA SER A 125 7.76 11.17 5.44
C SER A 125 6.57 10.46 4.78
N GLU A 126 6.80 9.23 4.32
CA GLU A 126 5.73 8.36 3.77
C GLU A 126 4.56 8.22 4.74
N ALA A 127 4.82 8.05 6.04
CA ALA A 127 3.77 7.95 7.06
C ALA A 127 2.90 9.23 7.14
N ARG A 128 3.51 10.41 7.00
CA ARG A 128 2.76 11.68 6.97
C ARG A 128 1.81 11.73 5.78
N VAL A 129 2.29 11.30 4.62
CA VAL A 129 1.48 11.24 3.40
C VAL A 129 0.37 10.19 3.53
N LEU A 130 0.67 9.00 4.08
CA LEU A 130 -0.33 7.96 4.31
C LEU A 130 -1.44 8.41 5.27
N VAL A 131 -1.09 9.16 6.33
CA VAL A 131 -2.08 9.76 7.23
C VAL A 131 -2.93 10.80 6.50
N ALA A 132 -2.32 11.66 5.68
CA ALA A 132 -3.05 12.65 4.88
C ALA A 132 -3.99 11.96 3.88
N PHE A 133 -3.54 10.91 3.20
CA PHE A 133 -4.36 10.08 2.32
C PHE A 133 -5.53 9.46 3.08
N ALA A 134 -5.30 8.91 4.28
CA ALA A 134 -6.39 8.32 5.07
C ALA A 134 -7.49 9.33 5.43
N GLN A 135 -7.13 10.61 5.54
CA GLN A 135 -8.05 11.71 5.85
C GLN A 135 -8.75 12.28 4.61
N LYS A 136 -8.02 12.47 3.52
CA LYS A 136 -8.47 13.24 2.35
C LYS A 136 -8.71 12.40 1.08
N GLY A 137 -8.21 11.17 1.06
CA GLY A 137 -8.32 10.26 -0.08
C GLY A 137 -7.28 10.50 -1.16
N TYR A 138 -7.60 10.04 -2.37
CA TYR A 138 -6.66 9.87 -3.48
C TYR A 138 -6.08 11.17 -4.05
N GLU A 139 -6.73 12.32 -3.83
CA GLU A 139 -6.20 13.64 -4.23
C GLU A 139 -4.81 13.93 -3.65
N VAL A 140 -4.50 13.35 -2.48
CA VAL A 140 -3.20 13.50 -1.83
C VAL A 140 -2.09 12.89 -2.67
N LEU A 141 -2.38 11.79 -3.38
CA LEU A 141 -1.38 11.04 -4.15
C LEU A 141 -1.10 11.67 -5.51
N GLY A 142 -2.10 12.32 -6.12
CA GLY A 142 -1.95 12.98 -7.42
C GLY A 142 -0.97 14.17 -7.41
N ASN A 143 -0.68 14.71 -6.23
CA ASN A 143 0.26 15.81 -6.04
C ASN A 143 1.72 15.35 -5.80
N LEU A 144 1.98 14.04 -5.91
CA LEU A 144 3.27 13.42 -5.62
C LEU A 144 3.88 12.87 -6.91
N GLY A 145 5.14 13.20 -7.17
CA GLY A 145 5.86 12.74 -8.38
C GLY A 145 5.96 13.77 -9.50
N ALA A 146 5.97 15.07 -9.16
CA ALA A 146 6.38 16.15 -10.07
C ALA A 146 7.89 16.45 -9.94
#